data_AF-A0A6I3CPA4-F1
#
_entry.id   AF-A0A6I3CPA4-F1
#
_cell.length_a   1.000
_cell.length_b   1.000
_cell.length_c   1.000
_cell.angle_alpha   90.00
_cell.angle_beta   90.00
_cell.angle_gamma   90.00
#
_symmetry.space_group_name_H-M   'P 1'
#
loop_
_entity.id
_entity.type
_entity.pdbx_description
1 polymer ?
#
loop_
_entity_poly.entity_id
_entity_poly.type
_entity_poly.pdbx_seq_one_letter_code
_entity_poly.pdbx_strand_id
1 'polypeptide(L)'
;MKKIISSVLTGALIMAGGIALGAPAHAAAATPTFVLSGGNGVYGLDPISIVATAGAEGTVKFMVGGVALTGCDASATTSVAPFVAKCAWTPAAPGAATITATFTPKDAAAFTVATSNT
;
A
#
# COMPACT_ATOMS: atom_id res chain seq x y z
N MET A 1 37.94 -20.59 37.31
CA MET A 1 37.34 -20.31 35.99
C MET A 1 37.25 -18.80 35.86
N LYS A 2 38.07 -18.21 34.99
CA LYS A 2 38.35 -16.78 34.96
C LYS A 2 38.17 -16.33 33.50
N LYS A 3 37.19 -15.46 33.24
CA LYS A 3 37.36 -14.16 32.53
C LYS A 3 36.04 -13.61 31.93
N ILE A 4 35.52 -12.58 32.61
CA ILE A 4 35.10 -11.26 32.09
C ILE A 4 34.34 -11.14 30.75
N ILE A 5 33.03 -10.85 30.90
CA ILE A 5 32.18 -9.86 30.22
C ILE A 5 32.84 -9.13 29.04
N SER A 6 32.35 -9.40 27.83
CA SER A 6 32.71 -8.67 26.61
C SER A 6 31.72 -7.54 26.38
N SER A 7 32.22 -6.33 26.64
CA SER A 7 31.64 -5.03 26.34
C SER A 7 31.66 -4.76 24.84
N VAL A 8 30.49 -4.58 24.22
CA VAL A 8 30.37 -3.92 22.91
C VAL A 8 30.03 -2.46 23.15
N LEU A 9 31.09 -1.65 23.19
CA LEU A 9 31.05 -0.21 22.98
C LEU A 9 31.39 0.01 21.50
N THR A 10 30.39 0.34 20.69
CA THR A 10 30.56 0.96 19.37
C THR A 10 29.27 1.72 19.12
N GLY A 11 29.24 3.03 18.94
CA GLY A 11 30.28 4.02 18.77
C GLY A 11 29.57 5.23 18.16
N ALA A 12 29.71 6.39 18.80
CA ALA A 12 29.38 7.74 18.32
C ALA A 12 28.30 7.89 17.23
N LEU A 13 27.10 8.32 17.63
CA LEU A 13 26.22 9.10 16.76
C LEU A 13 26.95 10.41 16.41
N ILE A 14 27.63 10.45 15.28
CA ILE A 14 28.23 11.68 14.76
C ILE A 14 27.06 12.57 14.32
N MET A 15 26.70 13.55 15.14
CA MET A 15 25.99 14.75 14.69
C MET A 15 26.93 15.52 13.74
N ALA A 16 27.01 15.08 12.50
CA ALA A 16 27.55 15.89 11.43
C ALA A 16 26.48 16.94 11.09
N GLY A 17 26.57 18.08 11.76
CA GLY A 17 26.00 19.35 11.27
C GLY A 17 26.67 19.69 9.94
N GLY A 18 26.19 19.07 8.86
CA GLY A 18 26.58 19.39 7.50
C GLY A 18 25.82 20.63 7.04
N ILE A 19 26.54 21.74 6.88
CA ILE A 19 26.09 22.90 6.12
C ILE A 19 25.93 22.44 4.65
N ALA A 20 24.75 21.97 4.29
CA ALA A 20 24.40 21.70 2.89
C ALA A 20 24.11 23.05 2.22
N LEU A 21 25.17 23.67 1.68
CA LEU A 21 25.04 24.81 0.78
C LEU A 21 24.40 24.31 -0.53
N GLY A 22 23.12 24.64 -0.75
CA GLY A 22 22.57 24.80 -2.10
C GLY A 22 21.96 23.58 -2.81
N ALA A 23 21.72 22.45 -2.14
CA ALA A 23 20.85 21.42 -2.73
C ALA A 23 19.38 21.79 -2.47
N PRO A 24 18.46 21.69 -3.47
CA PRO A 24 17.04 21.80 -3.16
C PRO A 24 16.69 20.70 -2.15
N ALA A 25 16.04 21.07 -1.05
CA ALA A 25 15.51 20.10 -0.11
C ALA A 25 14.40 19.31 -0.83
N HIS A 26 14.74 18.13 -1.36
CA HIS A 26 13.74 17.22 -1.88
C HIS A 26 12.99 16.63 -0.69
N ALA A 27 11.74 17.06 -0.49
CA ALA A 27 10.86 16.37 0.44
C ALA A 27 10.68 14.92 -0.05
N ALA A 28 10.91 13.95 0.83
CA ALA A 28 10.64 12.55 0.52
C ALA A 28 9.13 12.36 0.31
N ALA A 29 8.76 11.54 -0.67
CA ALA A 29 7.36 11.19 -0.92
C ALA A 29 6.72 10.56 0.32
N ALA A 30 5.50 10.99 0.65
CA ALA A 30 4.76 10.50 1.81
C ALA A 30 4.11 9.14 1.51
N THR A 31 3.94 8.30 2.53
CA THR A 31 3.11 7.09 2.36
C THR A 31 1.63 7.48 2.42
N PRO A 32 0.83 7.24 1.37
CA PRO A 32 -0.58 7.58 1.38
C PRO A 32 -1.35 6.65 2.34
N THR A 33 -2.47 7.14 2.89
CA THR A 33 -3.45 6.25 3.50
C THR A 33 -4.05 5.36 2.42
N PHE A 34 -4.14 4.06 2.68
CA PHE A 34 -4.71 3.12 1.73
C PHE A 34 -5.42 2.00 2.49
N VAL A 35 -6.74 1.92 2.33
CA VAL A 35 -7.60 0.99 3.05
C VAL A 35 -8.39 0.18 2.05
N LEU A 36 -8.33 -1.14 2.20
CA LEU A 36 -9.14 -2.09 1.46
C LEU A 36 -10.29 -2.60 2.33
N SER A 37 -11.47 -2.75 1.74
CA SER A 37 -12.66 -3.29 2.41
C SER A 37 -13.53 -4.06 1.41
N GLY A 38 -14.45 -4.87 1.93
CA GLY A 38 -15.30 -5.76 1.14
C GLY A 38 -14.71 -7.17 1.07
N GLY A 39 -14.94 -7.87 -0.04
CA GLY A 39 -14.40 -9.23 -0.23
C GLY A 39 -15.18 -10.37 0.45
N ASN A 40 -16.13 -10.03 1.32
CA ASN A 40 -17.02 -11.00 1.96
C ASN A 40 -18.22 -11.26 1.05
N GLY A 41 -18.35 -12.49 0.57
CA GLY A 41 -19.38 -12.88 -0.39
C GLY A 41 -19.77 -14.34 -0.28
N VAL A 42 -20.93 -14.67 -0.84
CA VAL A 42 -21.37 -16.05 -0.99
C VAL A 42 -20.83 -16.59 -2.31
N TYR A 43 -20.19 -17.75 -2.26
CA TYR A 43 -19.72 -18.45 -3.44
C TYR A 43 -20.87 -18.76 -4.40
N GLY A 44 -20.67 -18.52 -5.70
CA GLY A 44 -21.63 -18.85 -6.76
C GLY A 44 -22.84 -17.93 -6.87
N LEU A 45 -22.85 -16.79 -6.18
CA LEU A 45 -23.87 -15.73 -6.32
C LEU A 45 -23.32 -14.53 -7.12
N ASP A 46 -24.05 -13.42 -7.07
CA ASP A 46 -23.71 -12.16 -7.72
C ASP A 46 -22.30 -11.65 -7.35
N PRO A 47 -21.65 -10.88 -8.24
CA PRO A 47 -20.36 -10.26 -7.94
C PRO A 47 -20.42 -9.39 -6.68
N ILE A 48 -19.43 -9.53 -5.82
CA ILE A 48 -19.23 -8.68 -4.66
C ILE A 48 -18.38 -7.46 -4.98
N SER A 49 -18.61 -6.38 -4.23
CA SER A 49 -17.87 -5.13 -4.34
C SER A 49 -16.67 -5.13 -3.40
N ILE A 50 -15.46 -5.04 -3.96
CA ILE A 50 -14.22 -4.73 -3.26
C ILE A 50 -13.97 -3.23 -3.41
N VAL A 51 -13.75 -2.54 -2.29
CA VAL A 51 -13.62 -1.08 -2.26
C VAL A 51 -12.25 -0.72 -1.71
N ALA A 52 -11.51 0.07 -2.47
CA ALA A 52 -10.25 0.65 -2.06
C ALA A 52 -10.40 2.16 -1.89
N THR A 53 -10.03 2.66 -0.72
CA THR A 53 -10.02 4.10 -0.42
C THR A 53 -8.58 4.54 -0.22
N ALA A 54 -8.14 5.50 -1.03
CA ALA A 54 -6.80 6.07 -0.99
C ALA A 54 -6.80 7.51 -0.44
N GLY A 55 -5.63 7.97 -0.02
CA GLY A 55 -5.41 9.36 0.40
C GLY A 55 -5.14 10.34 -0.75
N ALA A 56 -5.03 9.84 -1.99
CA ALA A 56 -4.73 10.65 -3.18
C ALA A 56 -5.33 10.02 -4.46
N GLU A 57 -5.34 10.78 -5.55
CA GLU A 57 -5.70 10.28 -6.88
C GLU A 57 -4.64 9.29 -7.39
N GLY A 58 -5.08 8.19 -8.01
CA GLY A 58 -4.19 7.21 -8.64
C GLY A 58 -4.94 6.00 -9.19
N THR A 59 -4.22 4.89 -9.29
CA THR A 59 -4.73 3.63 -9.85
C THR A 59 -4.54 2.50 -8.86
N VAL A 60 -5.54 1.62 -8.75
CA VAL A 60 -5.53 0.45 -7.88
C VAL A 60 -5.57 -0.83 -8.72
N LYS A 61 -4.63 -1.74 -8.45
CA LYS A 61 -4.62 -3.10 -8.96
C LYS A 61 -5.14 -4.04 -7.89
N PHE A 62 -6.29 -4.68 -8.13
CA PHE A 62 -6.88 -5.66 -7.21
C PHE A 62 -6.44 -7.09 -7.56
N MET A 63 -6.17 -7.89 -6.55
CA MET A 63 -5.68 -9.27 -6.70
C MET A 63 -6.32 -10.18 -5.65
N VAL A 64 -6.55 -11.44 -6.02
CA VAL A 64 -7.01 -12.49 -5.09
C VAL A 64 -6.07 -13.68 -5.20
N GLY A 65 -5.54 -14.15 -4.07
CA GLY A 65 -4.57 -15.25 -4.06
C GLY A 65 -3.30 -14.97 -4.90
N GLY A 66 -2.92 -13.70 -5.05
CA GLY A 66 -1.78 -13.28 -5.87
C GLY A 66 -2.05 -13.14 -7.36
N VAL A 67 -3.28 -13.41 -7.84
CA VAL A 67 -3.68 -13.27 -9.25
C VAL A 67 -4.49 -11.99 -9.42
N ALA A 68 -4.19 -11.19 -10.44
CA ALA A 68 -4.94 -9.98 -10.75
C ALA A 68 -6.38 -10.31 -11.15
N LEU A 69 -7.32 -9.52 -10.61
CA LEU A 69 -8.73 -9.63 -10.95
C LEU A 69 -8.98 -9.04 -12.34
N THR A 70 -9.57 -9.84 -13.24
CA THR A 70 -9.90 -9.40 -14.60
C THR A 70 -10.82 -8.19 -14.57
N GLY A 71 -10.41 -7.10 -15.24
CA GLY A 71 -11.17 -5.85 -15.29
C GLY A 71 -10.93 -4.92 -14.10
N CYS A 72 -10.08 -5.32 -13.14
CA CYS A 72 -9.70 -4.53 -11.97
C CYS A 72 -8.18 -4.43 -11.79
N ASP A 73 -7.42 -4.65 -12.85
CA ASP A 73 -5.96 -4.53 -12.86
C ASP A 73 -5.49 -3.06 -12.88
N ALA A 74 -6.35 -2.14 -13.32
CA ALA A 74 -6.10 -0.70 -13.39
C ALA A 74 -7.33 0.16 -13.04
N SER A 75 -7.95 -0.07 -11.88
CA SER A 75 -9.11 0.72 -11.44
C SER A 75 -8.66 2.11 -10.96
N ALA A 76 -9.06 3.16 -11.67
CA ALA A 76 -8.81 4.53 -11.24
C ALA A 76 -9.59 4.86 -9.95
N THR A 77 -8.96 5.61 -9.05
CA THR A 77 -9.70 6.29 -7.99
C THR A 77 -10.51 7.43 -8.60
N THR A 78 -11.56 7.89 -7.92
CA THR A 78 -12.13 9.22 -8.20
C THR A 78 -11.05 10.31 -8.13
N SER A 79 -11.24 11.43 -8.82
CA SER A 79 -10.30 12.57 -8.80
C SER A 79 -10.53 13.54 -7.64
N VAL A 80 -11.60 13.34 -6.86
CA VAL A 80 -11.91 14.11 -5.65
C VAL A 80 -12.18 13.17 -4.47
N ALA A 81 -11.88 13.65 -3.27
CA ALA A 81 -12.11 12.90 -2.04
C ALA A 81 -13.61 12.57 -1.86
N PRO A 82 -13.95 11.37 -1.35
CA PRO A 82 -13.03 10.28 -0.99
C PRO A 82 -12.48 9.58 -2.25
N PHE A 83 -11.15 9.44 -2.37
CA PHE A 83 -10.49 8.84 -3.54
C PHE A 83 -10.73 7.33 -3.58
N VAL A 84 -11.83 6.92 -4.20
CA VAL A 84 -12.33 5.54 -4.13
C VAL A 84 -12.20 4.84 -5.48
N ALA A 85 -11.65 3.62 -5.46
CA ALA A 85 -11.69 2.67 -6.56
C ALA A 85 -12.54 1.45 -6.16
N LYS A 86 -13.33 0.92 -7.09
CA LYS A 86 -14.18 -0.26 -6.86
C LYS A 86 -13.87 -1.34 -7.87
N CYS A 87 -13.91 -2.59 -7.41
CA CYS A 87 -13.81 -3.77 -8.23
C CYS A 87 -14.98 -4.72 -7.94
N ALA A 88 -15.62 -5.22 -8.99
CA ALA A 88 -16.60 -6.28 -8.88
C ALA A 88 -15.91 -7.64 -9.07
N TRP A 89 -16.10 -8.56 -8.13
CA TRP A 89 -15.47 -9.89 -8.16
C TRP A 89 -16.44 -10.96 -7.72
N THR A 90 -16.44 -12.12 -8.39
CA THR A 90 -17.21 -13.29 -7.97
C THR A 90 -16.26 -14.36 -7.41
N PRO A 91 -16.48 -14.86 -6.18
CA PRO A 91 -15.66 -15.93 -5.63
C PRO A 91 -15.68 -17.18 -6.49
N ALA A 92 -14.50 -17.68 -6.87
CA ALA A 92 -14.34 -18.88 -7.69
C ALA A 92 -14.36 -20.20 -6.89
N ALA A 93 -14.24 -20.11 -5.57
CA ALA A 93 -14.34 -21.25 -4.67
C ALA A 93 -14.90 -20.80 -3.30
N PRO A 94 -15.54 -21.71 -2.54
CA PRO A 94 -15.87 -21.45 -1.15
C PRO A 94 -14.62 -21.44 -0.27
N GLY A 95 -14.64 -20.65 0.80
CA GLY A 95 -13.56 -20.56 1.78
C GLY A 95 -12.94 -19.16 1.86
N ALA A 96 -11.97 -19.01 2.76
CA ALA A 96 -11.26 -17.75 2.92
C ALA A 96 -10.31 -17.51 1.74
N ALA A 97 -10.39 -16.33 1.15
CA ALA A 97 -9.48 -15.87 0.11
C ALA A 97 -8.90 -14.52 0.52
N THR A 98 -7.56 -14.41 0.54
CA THR A 98 -6.91 -13.12 0.81
C THR A 98 -7.02 -12.24 -0.42
N ILE A 99 -7.63 -11.08 -0.24
CA ILE A 99 -7.72 -10.05 -1.26
C ILE A 99 -6.64 -9.03 -0.97
N THR A 100 -5.88 -8.67 -1.99
CA THR A 100 -4.82 -7.67 -1.90
C THR A 100 -5.05 -6.61 -2.96
N ALA A 101 -4.61 -5.40 -2.67
CA ALA A 101 -4.65 -4.31 -3.63
C ALA A 101 -3.36 -3.50 -3.56
N THR A 102 -2.88 -3.04 -4.72
CA THR A 102 -1.72 -2.14 -4.82
C THR A 102 -2.18 -0.82 -5.40
N PHE A 103 -1.99 0.27 -4.65
CA PHE A 103 -2.25 1.63 -5.08
C PHE A 103 -0.99 2.29 -5.62
N THR A 104 -1.09 2.80 -6.85
CA THR A 104 -0.06 3.61 -7.49
C THR A 104 -0.57 5.05 -7.58
N PRO A 105 -0.01 5.99 -6.81
CA PRO A 105 -0.39 7.40 -6.87
C PRO A 105 -0.12 7.99 -8.26
N LYS A 106 -0.97 8.93 -8.69
CA LYS A 106 -0.73 9.72 -9.90
C LYS A 106 0.44 10.69 -9.72
N ASP A 107 0.56 11.27 -8.53
CA ASP A 107 1.71 12.09 -8.13
C ASP A 107 2.71 11.26 -7.33
N ALA A 108 3.68 10.67 -8.04
CA ALA A 108 4.73 9.86 -7.45
C ALA A 108 5.83 10.68 -6.75
N ALA A 109 5.85 12.00 -6.92
CA ALA A 109 6.76 12.88 -6.19
C ALA A 109 6.20 13.19 -4.79
N ALA A 110 4.87 13.32 -4.68
CA ALA A 110 4.19 13.54 -3.41
C ALA A 110 3.94 12.24 -2.62
N PHE A 111 3.68 11.11 -3.29
CA PHE A 111 3.26 9.87 -2.63
C PHE A 111 3.97 8.62 -3.13
N THR A 112 4.25 7.68 -2.23
CA THR A 112 4.77 6.35 -2.55
C THR A 112 3.66 5.34 -2.86
N VAL A 113 4.03 4.23 -3.52
CA VAL A 113 3.12 3.08 -3.73
C VAL A 113 2.73 2.47 -2.38
N ALA A 114 1.46 2.12 -2.22
CA ALA A 114 0.93 1.48 -1.02
C ALA A 114 0.23 0.15 -1.36
N THR A 115 0.23 -0.78 -0.40
CA THR A 115 -0.47 -2.07 -0.52
C THR A 115 -1.33 -2.31 0.71
N SER A 116 -2.51 -2.90 0.52
CA SER A 116 -3.45 -3.25 1.60
C SER A 116 -4.10 -4.59 1.28
N ASN A 117 -4.64 -5.25 2.30
CA ASN A 117 -5.29 -6.54 2.18
C ASN A 117 -6.53 -6.65 3.09
N THR A 118 -7.41 -7.60 2.76
CA THR A 118 -8.55 -8.02 3.58
C THR A 118 -8.79 -9.52 3.47
#